data_AF-A0A2W6P3J1-F1
#
_entry.id   AF-A0A2W6P3J1-F1
#
_cell.length_a   1.000
_cell.length_b   1.000
_cell.length_c   1.000
_cell.angle_alpha   90.00
_cell.angle_beta   90.00
_cell.angle_gamma   90.00
#
_symmetry.space_group_name_H-M   'P 1'
#
loop_
_entity.id
_entity.type
_entity.pdbx_description
1 polymer ?
#
loop_
_entity_poly.entity_id
_entity_poly.type
_entity_poly.pdbx_seq_one_letter_code
_entity_poly.pdbx_strand_id
1 'polypeptide(L)'
;MERDEGDIIQCFNDQLPESDRITCEIIDIDKPRGVDIVLSSHDRKLTILFADDRTDRDSAIRAMQDMIAPRYQIRWFMESLGNDTLAYLLLSTEQWAELEKQFGKEKLEFHFQPITSESVMFSLDMDEVFGLIETRQKARTSE
;
A
#
# COMPACT_ATOMS: atom_id res chain seq x y z
N MET A 1 -4.49 -17.55 -13.82
CA MET A 1 -3.73 -16.39 -14.29
C MET A 1 -3.61 -15.51 -13.07
N GLU A 2 -2.47 -15.59 -12.37
CA GLU A 2 -2.15 -14.67 -11.29
C GLU A 2 -2.14 -13.25 -11.90
N ARG A 3 -2.80 -12.31 -11.24
CA ARG A 3 -2.88 -10.91 -11.64
C ARG A 3 -2.02 -10.13 -10.66
N ASP A 4 -1.24 -9.16 -11.15
CA ASP A 4 -0.33 -8.34 -10.35
C ASP A 4 -0.94 -7.81 -9.05
N GLU A 5 -2.23 -7.45 -9.05
CA GLU A 5 -2.93 -6.96 -7.85
C GLU A 5 -3.11 -8.05 -6.79
N GLY A 6 -3.45 -9.29 -7.20
CA GLY A 6 -3.57 -10.42 -6.29
C GLY A 6 -2.23 -10.81 -5.66
N ASP A 7 -1.15 -10.72 -6.43
CA ASP A 7 0.21 -11.01 -5.97
C ASP A 7 0.68 -10.00 -4.93
N ILE A 8 0.30 -8.72 -5.07
CA ILE A 8 0.58 -7.69 -4.07
C ILE A 8 -0.15 -7.98 -2.76
N ILE A 9 -1.42 -8.39 -2.81
CA ILE A 9 -2.15 -8.80 -1.61
C ILE A 9 -1.44 -9.98 -0.94
N GLN A 10 -1.00 -10.96 -1.73
CA GLN A 10 -0.30 -12.13 -1.21
C GLN A 10 1.06 -11.76 -0.56
N CYS A 11 1.81 -10.85 -1.15
CA CYS A 11 3.08 -10.33 -0.60
C CYS A 11 2.89 -9.74 0.82
N PHE A 12 1.78 -9.05 1.07
CA PHE A 12 1.46 -8.56 2.42
C PHE A 12 0.94 -9.66 3.35
N ASN A 13 0.13 -10.60 2.84
CA ASN A 13 -0.35 -11.75 3.61
C ASN A 13 0.78 -12.61 4.16
N ASP A 14 1.86 -12.77 3.40
CA ASP A 14 3.02 -13.57 3.83
C ASP A 14 3.74 -12.93 5.04
N GLN A 15 3.54 -11.63 5.27
CA GLN A 15 4.07 -10.90 6.43
C GLN A 15 3.11 -10.92 7.64
N LEU A 16 1.86 -11.34 7.45
CA LEU A 16 0.85 -11.39 8.51
C LEU A 16 0.87 -12.75 9.22
N PRO A 17 0.55 -12.76 10.54
CA PRO A 17 0.22 -14.01 11.23
C PRO A 17 -0.93 -14.72 10.53
N GLU A 18 -0.92 -16.06 10.54
CA GLU A 18 -1.93 -16.88 9.85
C GLU A 18 -3.37 -16.51 10.24
N SER A 19 -3.60 -16.17 11.52
CA SER A 19 -4.90 -15.76 12.02
C SER A 19 -5.42 -14.45 11.43
N ASP A 20 -4.53 -13.59 10.93
CA ASP A 20 -4.87 -12.25 10.43
C ASP A 20 -4.76 -12.14 8.90
N ARG A 21 -4.46 -13.24 8.21
CA ARG A 21 -4.35 -13.26 6.75
C ARG A 21 -5.68 -12.90 6.08
N ILE A 22 -5.58 -12.21 4.96
CA ILE A 22 -6.71 -11.78 4.14
C ILE A 22 -6.91 -12.80 3.00
N THR A 23 -8.11 -13.34 2.88
CA THR A 23 -8.48 -14.15 1.71
C THR A 23 -8.76 -13.23 0.53
N CYS A 24 -8.19 -13.55 -0.63
CA CYS A 24 -8.34 -12.83 -1.89
C CYS A 24 -9.11 -13.69 -2.89
N GLU A 25 -10.25 -13.20 -3.36
CA GLU A 25 -11.08 -13.85 -4.38
C GLU A 25 -11.15 -12.96 -5.62
N ILE A 26 -10.88 -13.54 -6.80
CA ILE A 26 -10.98 -12.86 -8.10
C ILE A 26 -12.28 -13.33 -8.76
N ILE A 27 -13.15 -12.37 -9.10
CA ILE A 27 -14.48 -12.61 -9.66
C ILE A 27 -14.51 -12.03 -11.07
N ASP A 28 -14.78 -12.86 -12.07
CA ASP A 28 -14.99 -12.39 -13.44
C ASP A 28 -16.29 -11.58 -13.53
N ILE A 29 -16.25 -10.45 -14.24
CA ILE A 29 -17.39 -9.55 -14.41
C ILE A 29 -17.51 -9.07 -15.86
N ASP A 30 -18.72 -8.64 -16.24
CA ASP A 30 -19.02 -8.10 -17.57
C ASP A 30 -18.76 -6.58 -17.65
N LYS A 31 -17.56 -6.18 -17.23
CA LYS A 31 -17.06 -4.79 -17.38
C LYS A 31 -15.71 -4.82 -18.10
N PRO A 32 -15.26 -3.72 -18.73
CA PRO A 32 -14.01 -3.72 -19.48
C PRO A 32 -12.78 -4.09 -18.63
N ARG A 33 -12.77 -3.77 -17.32
CA ARG A 33 -11.72 -4.26 -16.40
C ARG A 33 -11.65 -5.79 -16.24
N GLY A 34 -12.69 -6.51 -16.63
CA GLY A 34 -12.79 -7.97 -16.67
C GLY A 34 -12.96 -8.68 -15.33
N VAL A 35 -12.44 -8.11 -14.23
CA VAL A 35 -12.53 -8.73 -12.90
C VAL A 35 -12.83 -7.72 -11.80
N ASP A 36 -13.47 -8.19 -10.73
CA ASP A 36 -13.44 -7.58 -9.41
C ASP A 36 -12.59 -8.43 -8.47
N ILE A 37 -11.92 -7.79 -7.52
CA ILE A 37 -11.17 -8.47 -6.47
C ILE A 37 -11.85 -8.20 -5.14
N VAL A 38 -12.04 -9.26 -4.37
CA VAL A 38 -12.75 -9.23 -3.10
C VAL A 38 -11.85 -9.76 -2.00
N LEU A 39 -11.64 -8.92 -1.00
CA LEU A 39 -10.86 -9.19 0.19
C LEU A 39 -11.78 -9.59 1.33
N SER A 40 -11.39 -10.61 2.09
CA SER A 40 -12.15 -11.06 3.25
C SER A 40 -11.25 -11.52 4.40
N SER A 41 -11.63 -11.17 5.61
CA SER A 41 -10.96 -11.61 6.83
C SER A 41 -11.95 -11.59 7.98
N HIS A 42 -12.04 -12.70 8.72
CA HIS A 42 -13.07 -12.92 9.72
C HIS A 42 -14.47 -12.58 9.17
N ASP A 43 -15.17 -11.63 9.80
CA ASP A 43 -16.50 -11.18 9.40
C ASP A 43 -16.48 -9.96 8.45
N ARG A 44 -15.30 -9.46 8.07
CA ARG A 44 -15.14 -8.31 7.18
C ARG A 44 -14.94 -8.77 5.75
N LYS A 45 -15.66 -8.13 4.82
CA LYS A 45 -15.54 -8.31 3.38
C LYS A 45 -15.49 -6.95 2.70
N LEU A 46 -14.58 -6.80 1.73
CA LEU A 46 -14.36 -5.55 0.99
C LEU A 46 -14.08 -5.86 -0.47
N THR A 47 -14.82 -5.23 -1.37
CA THR A 47 -14.52 -5.27 -2.82
C THR A 47 -13.60 -4.09 -3.14
N ILE A 48 -12.50 -4.35 -3.85
CA ILE A 48 -11.55 -3.31 -4.25
C ILE A 48 -12.23 -2.38 -5.25
N LEU A 49 -12.15 -1.07 -5.00
CA LEU A 49 -12.79 -0.05 -5.83
C LEU A 49 -11.89 0.33 -7.00
N PHE A 50 -11.95 -0.46 -8.07
CA PHE A 50 -11.26 -0.16 -9.33
C PHE A 50 -12.04 0.80 -10.22
N ALA A 51 -11.34 1.42 -11.19
CA ALA A 51 -11.96 2.09 -12.32
C ALA A 51 -12.75 1.08 -13.18
N ASP A 52 -13.67 1.57 -14.02
CA ASP A 52 -14.50 0.66 -14.83
C ASP A 52 -13.73 -0.07 -15.94
N ASP A 53 -12.60 0.49 -16.36
CA ASP A 53 -11.82 0.03 -17.50
C ASP A 53 -10.55 -0.76 -17.15
N ARG A 54 -10.04 -0.64 -15.92
CA ARG A 54 -8.81 -1.32 -15.49
C ARG A 54 -8.75 -1.60 -14.00
N THR A 55 -7.99 -2.64 -13.64
CA THR A 55 -7.45 -2.82 -12.30
C THR A 55 -6.15 -2.03 -12.13
N ASP A 56 -5.76 -1.75 -10.88
CA ASP A 56 -4.51 -1.07 -10.59
C ASP A 56 -3.97 -1.44 -9.20
N ARG A 57 -2.64 -1.35 -9.05
CA ARG A 57 -1.93 -1.73 -7.82
C ARG A 57 -2.20 -0.76 -6.67
N ASP A 58 -2.44 0.51 -6.94
CA ASP A 58 -2.66 1.53 -5.90
C ASP A 58 -3.97 1.26 -5.16
N SER A 59 -5.03 0.95 -5.89
CA SER A 59 -6.33 0.54 -5.34
C SER A 59 -6.21 -0.74 -4.53
N ALA A 60 -5.41 -1.71 -4.97
CA ALA A 60 -5.18 -2.94 -4.23
C ALA A 60 -4.45 -2.72 -2.90
N ILE A 61 -3.39 -1.91 -2.89
CA ILE A 61 -2.62 -1.59 -1.67
C ILE A 61 -3.49 -0.79 -0.69
N ARG A 62 -4.28 0.17 -1.17
CA ARG A 62 -5.21 0.94 -0.33
C ARG A 62 -6.28 0.05 0.30
N ALA A 63 -6.85 -0.87 -0.48
CA ALA A 63 -7.82 -1.84 0.03
C ALA A 63 -7.20 -2.79 1.07
N MET A 64 -5.97 -3.24 0.85
CA MET A 64 -5.22 -4.06 1.82
C MET A 64 -4.99 -3.30 3.13
N GLN A 65 -4.53 -2.04 3.04
CA GLN A 65 -4.36 -1.18 4.22
C GLN A 65 -5.68 -1.01 4.97
N ASP A 66 -6.79 -0.78 4.27
CA ASP A 66 -8.09 -0.64 4.92
C ASP A 66 -8.50 -1.92 5.67
N MET A 67 -8.28 -3.10 5.07
CA MET A 67 -8.61 -4.40 5.68
C MET A 67 -7.85 -4.67 6.97
N ILE A 68 -6.56 -4.34 7.03
CA ILE A 68 -5.69 -4.68 8.17
C ILE A 68 -5.66 -3.59 9.26
N ALA A 69 -6.15 -2.39 8.95
CA ALA A 69 -6.31 -1.31 9.92
C ALA A 69 -7.39 -1.64 10.97
N PRO A 70 -7.27 -1.16 12.22
CA PRO A 70 -6.17 -0.34 12.75
C PRO A 70 -5.03 -1.16 13.36
N ARG A 71 -5.06 -2.50 13.26
CA ARG A 71 -4.08 -3.37 13.93
C ARG A 71 -2.71 -3.32 13.26
N TYR A 72 -2.70 -3.21 11.94
CA TYR A 72 -1.49 -3.11 11.13
C TYR A 72 -1.52 -1.87 10.25
N GLN A 73 -0.33 -1.43 9.86
CA GLN A 73 -0.13 -0.33 8.93
C GLN A 73 0.99 -0.66 7.96
N ILE A 74 0.68 -0.47 6.67
CA ILE A 74 1.62 -0.45 5.56
C ILE A 74 2.15 0.98 5.45
N ARG A 75 3.47 1.10 5.39
CA ARG A 75 4.14 2.35 5.03
C ARG A 75 5.03 2.14 3.82
N TRP A 76 4.98 3.07 2.87
CA TRP A 76 5.85 3.11 1.70
C TRP A 76 7.23 3.62 2.08
N PHE A 77 8.26 2.85 1.78
CA PHE A 77 9.65 3.29 1.96
C PHE A 77 10.02 4.28 0.85
N MET A 78 10.05 5.55 1.21
CA MET A 78 10.12 6.66 0.26
C MET A 78 11.45 6.77 -0.48
N GLU A 79 12.52 6.12 -0.04
CA GLU A 79 13.77 6.04 -0.83
C GLU A 79 13.63 5.10 -2.04
N SER A 80 12.55 4.31 -2.12
CA SER A 80 12.20 3.54 -3.33
C SER A 80 11.41 4.35 -4.37
N LEU A 81 11.04 5.60 -4.06
CA LEU A 81 10.35 6.49 -5.00
C LEU A 81 11.18 6.68 -6.27
N GLY A 82 10.57 6.42 -7.43
CA GLY A 82 11.20 6.53 -8.74
C GLY A 82 12.10 5.35 -9.11
N ASN A 83 12.19 4.33 -8.26
CA ASN A 83 12.82 3.06 -8.62
C ASN A 83 11.87 2.17 -9.42
N ASP A 84 12.41 1.19 -10.14
CA ASP A 84 11.63 0.18 -10.87
C ASP A 84 10.79 -0.72 -9.93
N THR A 85 11.25 -0.88 -8.69
CA THR A 85 10.63 -1.66 -7.63
C THR A 85 10.37 -0.78 -6.41
N LEU A 86 9.10 -0.64 -6.02
CA LEU A 86 8.69 0.05 -4.80
C LEU A 86 8.77 -0.88 -3.59
N ALA A 87 9.24 -0.35 -2.46
CA ALA A 87 9.42 -1.11 -1.23
C ALA A 87 8.42 -0.67 -0.15
N TYR A 88 7.79 -1.62 0.53
CA TYR A 88 6.81 -1.36 1.57
C TYR A 88 7.20 -2.09 2.85
N LEU A 89 6.76 -1.55 3.97
CA LEU A 89 6.91 -2.19 5.28
C LEU A 89 5.54 -2.30 5.95
N LEU A 90 5.15 -3.53 6.30
CA LEU A 90 3.96 -3.81 7.09
C LEU A 90 4.38 -4.14 8.51
N LEU A 91 3.91 -3.35 9.48
CA LEU A 91 4.09 -3.63 10.90
C LEU A 91 2.78 -3.43 11.65
N SER A 92 2.70 -3.99 12.86
CA SER A 92 1.62 -3.66 13.78
C SER A 92 1.71 -2.19 14.21
N THR A 93 0.57 -1.60 14.57
CA THR A 93 0.51 -0.23 15.09
C THR A 93 1.37 -0.05 16.34
N GLU A 94 1.51 -1.09 17.17
CA GLU A 94 2.39 -1.08 18.34
C GLU A 94 3.88 -1.00 17.96
N GLN A 95 4.30 -1.77 16.96
CA GLN A 95 5.67 -1.72 16.44
C GLN A 95 5.98 -0.36 15.82
N TRP A 96 5.04 0.23 15.07
CA TRP A 96 5.19 1.58 14.56
C TRP A 96 5.33 2.61 15.69
N ALA A 97 4.49 2.54 16.72
CA ALA A 97 4.57 3.43 17.86
C ALA A 97 5.91 3.32 18.61
N GLU A 98 6.50 2.12 18.67
CA GLU A 98 7.82 1.91 19.25
C GLU A 98 8.93 2.53 18.39
N LEU A 99 8.89 2.36 17.07
CA LEU A 99 9.82 3.03 16.16
C LEU A 99 9.71 4.55 16.24
N GLU A 100 8.50 5.10 16.35
CA GLU A 100 8.26 6.53 16.49
C GLU A 100 8.85 7.09 17.80
N LYS A 101 8.80 6.33 18.90
CA LYS A 101 9.46 6.70 20.16
C LYS A 101 10.99 6.69 20.04
N GLN A 102 11.54 5.75 19.27
CA GLN A 102 13.00 5.59 19.14
C GLN A 102 13.63 6.61 18.18
N PHE A 103 12.99 6.87 17.04
CA PHE A 103 13.57 7.66 15.96
C PHE A 103 12.92 9.03 15.78
N GLY A 104 11.78 9.27 16.44
CA GLY A 104 10.95 10.45 16.24
C GLY A 104 9.97 10.26 15.07
N LYS A 105 8.73 10.74 15.27
CA LYS A 105 7.66 10.60 14.29
C LYS A 105 7.99 11.24 12.95
N GLU A 106 8.49 12.48 12.95
CA GLU A 106 8.78 13.24 11.72
C GLU A 106 9.81 12.53 10.83
N LYS A 107 10.92 12.08 11.43
CA LYS A 107 11.95 11.32 10.71
C LYS A 107 11.42 10.01 10.17
N LEU A 108 10.59 9.32 10.94
CA LEU A 108 10.03 8.04 10.52
C LEU A 108 9.03 8.23 9.37
N GLU A 109 8.12 9.20 9.47
CA GLU A 109 7.15 9.52 8.39
C GLU A 109 7.84 10.08 7.14
N PHE A 110 8.99 10.75 7.29
CA PHE A 110 9.79 11.20 6.16
C PHE A 110 10.30 10.01 5.31
N HIS A 111 10.77 8.94 5.95
CA HIS A 111 11.29 7.75 5.25
C HIS A 111 10.24 6.69 4.96
N PHE A 112 9.22 6.57 5.81
CA PHE A 112 8.15 5.58 5.73
C PHE A 112 6.81 6.29 5.75
N GLN A 113 6.28 6.63 4.57
CA GLN A 113 5.00 7.33 4.48
C GLN A 113 3.83 6.36 4.66
N PRO A 114 2.84 6.68 5.52
CA PRO A 114 1.65 5.85 5.67
C PRO A 114 0.84 5.76 4.38
N ILE A 115 0.30 4.58 4.08
CA ILE A 115 -0.70 4.44 3.02
C ILE A 115 -2.03 5.01 3.51
N THR A 116 -2.62 5.90 2.71
CA THR A 116 -3.93 6.50 2.93
C THR A 116 -4.83 6.23 1.72
N SER A 117 -6.12 6.59 1.83
CA SER A 117 -7.05 6.51 0.69
C SER A 117 -6.63 7.36 -0.51
N GLU A 118 -5.76 8.35 -0.30
CA GLU A 118 -5.28 9.29 -1.32
C GLU A 118 -3.86 8.97 -1.80
N SER A 119 -3.23 7.90 -1.30
CA SER A 119 -1.90 7.50 -1.75
C SER A 119 -1.91 7.08 -3.23
N VAL A 120 -1.05 7.72 -4.01
CA VAL A 120 -0.74 7.38 -5.41
C VAL A 120 0.72 6.93 -5.46
N MET A 121 0.99 5.75 -6.02
CA MET A 121 2.33 5.14 -5.97
C MET A 121 2.77 4.67 -7.37
N PHE A 122 2.06 3.70 -7.93
CA PHE A 122 2.34 3.15 -9.26
C PHE A 122 1.76 3.99 -10.39
N SER A 123 0.76 4.82 -10.10
CA SER A 123 0.09 5.64 -11.10
C SER A 123 0.76 7.00 -11.33
N LEU A 124 1.85 7.30 -10.62
CA LEU A 124 2.60 8.57 -10.77
C LEU A 124 3.32 8.59 -12.12
N ASP A 125 3.24 9.72 -12.81
CA ASP A 125 4.05 9.96 -14.02
C ASP A 125 5.48 10.40 -13.67
N MET A 126 6.36 10.46 -14.68
CA MET A 126 7.76 10.82 -14.45
C MET A 126 7.93 12.24 -13.88
N ASP A 127 7.13 13.20 -14.33
CA ASP A 127 7.24 14.60 -13.88
C ASP A 127 6.79 14.70 -12.41
N GLU A 128 5.72 13.99 -12.03
CA GLU A 128 5.27 13.87 -10.64
C GLU A 128 6.32 13.21 -9.75
N VAL A 129 6.93 12.11 -10.21
CA VAL A 129 8.02 11.43 -9.49
C VAL A 129 9.20 12.37 -9.27
N PHE A 130 9.67 13.06 -10.32
CA PHE A 130 10.79 14.00 -10.20
C PHE A 130 10.44 15.17 -9.26
N GLY A 131 9.23 15.72 -9.37
CA GLY A 131 8.75 16.79 -8.49
C GLY A 131 8.71 16.39 -7.02
N LEU A 132 8.29 15.16 -6.72
CA LEU A 132 8.32 14.60 -5.37
C LEU A 132 9.75 14.39 -4.87
N ILE A 133 10.64 13.84 -5.68
CA ILE A 133 12.06 13.65 -5.33
C ILE A 133 12.72 15.00 -5.01
N GLU A 134 12.54 16.02 -5.85
CA GLU A 134 13.10 17.35 -5.61
C GLU A 134 12.57 17.98 -4.31
N THR A 135 11.26 17.88 -4.08
CA THR A 135 10.63 18.38 -2.85
C THR A 135 11.25 17.74 -1.62
N ARG A 136 11.46 16.43 -1.66
CA ARG A 136 12.05 15.66 -0.56
C ARG A 136 13.53 15.97 -0.35
N GLN A 137 14.30 16.17 -1.42
CA GLN A 137 15.71 16.56 -1.32
C GLN A 137 15.86 17.92 -0.64
N LYS A 138 15.00 18.90 -0.97
CA LYS A 138 14.98 20.22 -0.33
C LYS A 138 14.66 20.14 1.17
N ALA A 139 13.69 19.29 1.53
CA ALA A 139 13.36 19.04 2.93
C ALA A 139 14.54 18.43 3.71
N ARG A 140 15.24 17.45 3.13
CA ARG A 140 16.45 16.83 3.71
C ARG A 140 17.60 17.80 3.94
N THR A 141 17.76 18.81 3.09
CA THR A 141 18.81 19.83 3.24
C THR A 141 18.48 20.92 4.26
N SER A 142 17.28 20.89 4.83
CA SER A 142 16.80 21.87 5.82
C SER A 142 16.85 21.34 7.27
N GLU A 143 17.21 20.06 7.45
CA GLU A 143 17.56 19.42 8.74
C GLU A 143 19.05 19.59 9.08
#